data_AF-A0A4Q6AVK9-F1
#
_entry.id   AF-A0A4Q6AVK9-F1
#
_cell.length_a   1.000
_cell.length_b   1.000
_cell.length_c   1.000
_cell.angle_alpha   90.00
_cell.angle_beta   90.00
_cell.angle_gamma   90.00
#
_symmetry.space_group_name_H-M   'P 1'
#
loop_
_entity.id
_entity.type
_entity.pdbx_description
1 polymer ?
#
loop_
_entity_poly.entity_id
_entity_poly.type
_entity_poly.pdbx_seq_one_letter_code
_entity_poly.pdbx_strand_id
1 'polypeptide(L)'
;MAEGVCKEIQVQCECNYQPDSDYQQGNCPFVSLIDGAGNVKDGKGGVAILNLDGSMKNVNWITGLNAPKGLAIYKNTLYIADLTAVVSVDIPSGKIINKLEIAGAVFLNDITVDNKGVLYVSDTRTNKIH
;
A
#
# COMPACT_ATOMS: atom_id res chain seq x y z
N MET A 1 -13.26 -17.01 21.46
CA MET A 1 -12.97 -17.49 20.10
C MET A 1 -12.98 -16.26 19.21
N ALA A 2 -11.85 -15.87 18.65
CA ALA A 2 -11.83 -14.75 17.70
C ALA A 2 -12.30 -15.29 16.35
N GLU A 3 -13.46 -14.83 15.89
CA GLU A 3 -13.94 -15.12 14.55
C GLU A 3 -12.98 -14.50 13.55
N GLY A 4 -12.19 -15.34 12.88
CA GLY A 4 -11.30 -14.92 11.81
C GLY A 4 -12.13 -14.63 10.56
N VAL A 5 -12.57 -13.38 10.42
CA VAL A 5 -13.00 -12.89 9.11
C VAL A 5 -11.78 -12.97 8.18
N CYS A 6 -11.90 -13.70 7.07
CA CYS A 6 -10.84 -13.75 6.05
C CYS A 6 -10.60 -12.33 5.55
N LYS A 7 -9.46 -11.74 5.91
CA LYS A 7 -8.99 -10.50 5.30
C LYS A 7 -8.55 -10.83 3.89
N GLU A 8 -8.98 -10.02 2.92
CA GLU A 8 -8.43 -10.14 1.58
C GLU A 8 -7.02 -9.54 1.61
N ILE A 9 -6.02 -10.41 1.49
CA ILE A 9 -4.62 -10.02 1.41
C ILE A 9 -4.31 -9.83 -0.08
N GLN A 10 -4.03 -8.60 -0.47
CA GLN A 10 -3.50 -8.31 -1.79
C GLN A 10 -1.98 -8.14 -1.64
N VAL A 11 -1.22 -9.00 -2.31
CA VAL A 11 0.25 -8.98 -2.29
C VAL A 11 0.75 -8.36 -3.60
N GLN A 12 0.79 -7.04 -3.66
CA GLN A 12 1.44 -6.31 -4.75
C GLN A 12 2.23 -5.15 -4.15
N CYS A 13 3.50 -5.43 -3.85
CA CYS A 13 4.50 -4.41 -3.60
C CYS A 13 5.50 -4.40 -4.74
N GLU A 14 5.51 -3.32 -5.52
CA GLU A 14 6.54 -3.08 -6.51
C GLU A 14 7.75 -2.42 -5.84
N CYS A 15 8.68 -3.25 -5.38
CA CYS A 15 10.04 -2.79 -5.07
C CYS A 15 10.86 -2.79 -6.36
N ASN A 16 10.89 -1.65 -7.04
CA ASN A 16 11.89 -1.43 -8.09
C ASN A 16 13.27 -1.24 -7.44
N TYR A 17 14.32 -1.82 -8.03
CA TYR A 17 15.70 -1.65 -7.56
C TYR A 17 16.05 -0.16 -7.48
N GLN A 18 16.35 0.32 -6.28
CA GLN A 18 16.81 1.68 -6.03
C GLN A 18 18.16 1.62 -5.31
N PRO A 19 19.23 2.25 -5.85
CA PRO A 19 20.58 2.11 -5.29
C PRO A 19 20.73 2.65 -3.87
N ASP A 20 19.82 3.55 -3.46
CA ASP A 20 19.82 4.19 -2.14
C ASP A 20 18.74 3.61 -1.19
N SER A 21 18.10 2.49 -1.52
CA SER A 21 17.09 1.84 -0.68
C SER A 21 17.59 0.52 -0.11
N ASP A 22 17.29 0.29 1.18
CA ASP A 22 17.48 -1.01 1.81
C ASP A 22 16.54 -2.09 1.21
N TYR A 23 15.52 -1.69 0.47
CA TYR A 23 14.55 -2.56 -0.17
C TYR A 23 14.94 -2.85 -1.61
N GLN A 24 15.16 -4.13 -1.89
CA GLN A 24 15.59 -4.63 -3.20
C GLN A 24 14.43 -5.33 -3.90
N GLN A 25 14.50 -5.45 -5.23
CA GLN A 25 13.51 -6.20 -6.00
C GLN A 25 13.42 -7.64 -5.48
N GLY A 26 12.20 -8.06 -5.10
CA GLY A 26 11.95 -9.37 -4.49
C GLY A 26 12.10 -9.44 -2.96
N ASN A 27 12.46 -8.33 -2.29
CA ASN A 27 12.60 -8.26 -0.82
C ASN A 27 11.66 -7.21 -0.20
N CYS A 28 10.42 -7.11 -0.68
CA CYS A 28 9.40 -6.25 -0.09
C CYS A 28 8.54 -7.04 0.90
N PRO A 29 8.66 -6.83 2.22
CA PRO A 29 7.86 -7.56 3.19
C PRO A 29 6.46 -6.95 3.39
N PHE A 30 6.10 -5.88 2.68
CA PHE A 30 4.84 -5.16 2.90
C PHE A 30 3.70 -5.78 2.10
N VAL A 31 2.57 -6.02 2.77
CA VAL A 31 1.35 -6.53 2.14
C VAL A 31 0.16 -5.68 2.53
N SER A 32 -0.68 -5.32 1.57
CA SER A 32 -1.90 -4.57 1.84
C SER A 32 -2.98 -5.52 2.36
N LEU A 33 -3.70 -5.02 3.36
CA LEU A 33 -4.80 -5.73 3.99
C LEU A 33 -6.08 -4.97 3.69
N ILE A 34 -6.93 -5.55 2.85
CA ILE A 34 -8.31 -5.11 2.73
C ILE A 34 -9.09 -5.86 3.80
N ASP A 35 -9.48 -5.13 4.84
CA ASP A 35 -10.39 -5.58 5.87
C ASP A 35 -11.71 -4.82 5.65
N GLY A 36 -12.83 -5.53 5.58
CA GLY A 36 -14.09 -4.96 5.08
C GLY A 36 -14.25 -5.02 3.57
N ALA A 37 -14.99 -4.08 2.99
CA ALA A 37 -15.32 -4.10 1.57
C ALA A 37 -14.27 -3.37 0.73
N GLY A 38 -13.77 -4.02 -0.33
CA GLY A 38 -12.68 -3.49 -1.16
C GLY A 38 -12.98 -2.20 -1.94
N ASN A 39 -14.19 -1.64 -1.82
CA ASN A 39 -14.68 -0.44 -2.49
C ASN A 39 -15.32 0.59 -1.53
N VAL A 40 -15.10 0.49 -0.22
CA VAL A 40 -15.72 1.37 0.79
C VAL A 40 -14.65 2.12 1.59
N LYS A 41 -14.96 3.36 1.99
CA LYS A 41 -14.15 4.16 2.92
C LYS A 41 -14.48 3.86 4.38
N ASP A 42 -14.16 2.66 4.87
CA ASP A 42 -14.51 2.23 6.22
C ASP A 42 -13.37 2.30 7.26
N GLY A 43 -12.16 2.64 6.83
CA GLY A 43 -10.99 2.77 7.71
C GLY A 43 -10.52 1.45 8.35
N LYS A 44 -10.95 0.28 7.86
CA LYS A 44 -10.59 -1.01 8.46
C LYS A 44 -9.32 -1.62 7.91
N GLY A 45 -8.95 -1.27 6.68
CA GLY A 45 -7.75 -1.75 6.01
C GLY A 45 -6.44 -1.28 6.64
N GLY A 46 -5.34 -1.84 6.14
CA GLY A 46 -4.00 -1.58 6.64
C GLY A 46 -2.87 -2.13 5.78
N VAL A 47 -1.67 -2.12 6.33
CA VAL A 47 -0.48 -2.78 5.77
C VAL A 47 0.18 -3.62 6.85
N ALA A 48 0.52 -4.85 6.51
CA ALA A 48 1.29 -5.74 7.36
C ALA A 48 2.72 -5.91 6.85
N ILE A 49 3.59 -6.37 7.74
CA ILE A 49 4.95 -6.79 7.44
C ILE A 49 5.03 -8.31 7.56
N LEU A 50 5.62 -8.96 6.56
CA LEU A 50 5.97 -10.38 6.54
C LEU A 50 7.46 -10.60 6.86
N ASN A 51 7.78 -11.82 7.28
CA ASN A 51 9.13 -12.36 7.20
C ASN A 51 9.39 -12.89 5.78
N LEU A 52 10.65 -13.15 5.44
CA LEU A 52 11.03 -13.65 4.10
C LEU A 52 10.51 -15.07 3.82
N ASP A 53 10.13 -15.81 4.85
CA ASP A 53 9.48 -17.11 4.74
C ASP A 53 7.95 -17.00 4.52
N GLY A 54 7.42 -15.77 4.39
CA GLY A 54 6.00 -15.49 4.21
C GLY A 54 5.18 -15.50 5.50
N SER A 55 5.77 -15.79 6.66
CA SER A 55 5.07 -15.71 7.95
C SER A 55 4.81 -14.26 8.37
N MET A 56 3.76 -14.02 9.16
CA MET A 56 3.44 -12.68 9.64
C MET A 56 4.50 -12.18 10.63
N LYS A 57 5.15 -11.05 10.33
CA LYS A 57 6.04 -10.35 11.27
C LYS A 57 5.28 -9.31 12.10
N ASN A 58 4.43 -8.52 11.46
CA ASN A 58 3.55 -7.56 12.11
C ASN A 58 2.29 -7.32 11.28
N VAL A 59 1.15 -7.85 11.73
CA VAL A 59 -0.15 -7.74 11.04
C VAL A 59 -0.69 -6.30 11.05
N ASN A 60 -0.40 -5.52 12.09
CA ASN A 60 -1.01 -4.23 12.35
C ASN A 60 0.03 -3.10 12.25
N TRP A 61 0.94 -3.17 11.27
CA TRP A 61 1.98 -2.16 11.13
C TRP A 61 1.40 -0.80 10.77
N ILE A 62 0.50 -0.74 9.78
CA ILE A 62 -0.33 0.43 9.48
C ILE A 62 -1.80 0.00 9.53
N THR A 63 -2.64 0.82 10.15
CA THR A 63 -4.10 0.61 10.27
C THR A 63 -4.85 1.90 9.95
N GLY A 64 -6.17 1.85 9.83
CA GLY A 64 -6.99 3.04 9.56
C GLY A 64 -7.07 3.40 8.07
N LEU A 65 -6.62 2.51 7.17
CA LEU A 65 -6.76 2.68 5.73
C LEU A 65 -8.14 2.17 5.29
N ASN A 66 -8.62 2.59 4.13
CA ASN A 66 -9.94 2.21 3.65
C ASN A 66 -9.90 0.85 2.94
N ALA A 67 -9.25 0.80 1.79
CA ALA A 67 -9.16 -0.41 0.99
C ALA A 67 -7.82 -0.41 0.25
N PRO A 68 -6.69 -0.46 0.97
CA PRO A 68 -5.35 -0.34 0.39
C PRO A 68 -5.09 -1.48 -0.58
N LYS A 69 -4.42 -1.18 -1.70
CA LYS A 69 -4.13 -2.14 -2.77
C LYS A 69 -2.65 -2.09 -3.14
N GLY A 70 -2.29 -1.45 -4.24
CA GLY A 70 -0.91 -1.33 -4.69
C GLY A 70 -0.02 -0.58 -3.72
N LEU A 71 1.23 -1.01 -3.69
CA LEU A 71 2.29 -0.46 -2.85
C LEU A 71 3.53 -0.19 -3.71
N ALA A 72 4.15 0.98 -3.51
CA ALA A 72 5.43 1.33 -4.12
C ALA A 72 6.38 1.91 -3.09
N ILE A 73 7.68 1.63 -3.21
CA ILE A 73 8.71 2.23 -2.37
C ILE A 73 9.55 3.19 -3.19
N TYR A 74 9.77 4.39 -2.66
CA TYR A 74 10.77 5.32 -3.15
C TYR A 74 11.56 5.86 -1.97
N LYS A 75 12.87 5.61 -1.95
CA LYS A 75 13.76 5.89 -0.80
C LYS A 75 13.23 5.23 0.49
N ASN A 76 12.98 6.00 1.55
CA ASN A 76 12.44 5.54 2.84
C ASN A 76 10.92 5.73 2.97
N THR A 77 10.21 5.95 1.86
CA THR A 77 8.77 6.18 1.86
C THR A 77 8.03 5.07 1.14
N LEU A 78 7.04 4.49 1.82
CA LEU A 78 6.06 3.60 1.22
C LEU A 78 4.86 4.43 0.76
N TYR A 79 4.47 4.26 -0.50
CA TYR A 79 3.29 4.86 -1.10
C TYR A 79 2.22 3.81 -1.30
N ILE A 80 1.00 4.13 -0.93
CA ILE A 80 -0.12 3.19 -0.86
C ILE A 80 -1.30 3.77 -1.64
N ALA A 81 -1.83 3.00 -2.59
CA ALA A 81 -3.11 3.30 -3.21
C ALA A 81 -4.25 2.93 -2.24
N ASP A 82 -4.84 3.93 -1.57
CA ASP A 82 -5.93 3.77 -0.59
C ASP A 82 -7.27 4.29 -1.15
N LEU A 83 -7.85 3.49 -2.05
CA LEU A 83 -9.15 3.68 -2.71
C LEU A 83 -9.32 4.96 -3.56
N THR A 84 -9.16 6.15 -2.99
CA THR A 84 -9.19 7.44 -3.71
C THR A 84 -8.01 8.35 -3.36
N ALA A 85 -7.15 7.93 -2.44
CA ALA A 85 -6.01 8.70 -1.99
C ALA A 85 -4.70 7.91 -2.15
N VAL A 86 -3.61 8.65 -2.31
CA VAL A 86 -2.26 8.12 -2.12
C VAL A 86 -1.82 8.44 -0.69
N VAL A 87 -1.47 7.42 0.08
CA VAL A 87 -0.94 7.57 1.43
C VAL A 87 0.56 7.36 1.41
N SER A 88 1.30 8.27 2.04
CA SER A 88 2.75 8.18 2.20
C SER A 88 3.09 7.81 3.64
N VAL A 89 3.92 6.80 3.82
CA VAL A 89 4.36 6.29 5.13
C VAL A 89 5.87 6.33 5.22
N ASP A 90 6.38 6.90 6.30
CA ASP A 90 7.81 6.82 6.66
C ASP A 90 8.10 5.40 7.13
N ILE A 91 8.91 4.66 6.38
CA ILE A 91 9.18 3.26 6.67
C ILE A 91 9.92 3.08 8.01
N PRO A 92 10.99 3.84 8.33
CA PRO A 92 11.70 3.71 9.60
C PRO A 92 10.82 3.86 10.84
N SER A 93 9.90 4.84 10.85
CA SER A 93 9.03 5.09 11.99
C SER A 93 7.66 4.41 11.91
N GLY A 94 7.25 3.91 10.74
CA GLY A 94 5.91 3.37 10.51
C GLY A 94 4.80 4.41 10.62
N LYS A 95 5.11 5.70 10.39
CA LYS A 95 4.14 6.79 10.52
C LYS A 95 3.62 7.25 9.18
N ILE A 96 2.31 7.47 9.09
CA ILE A 96 1.70 8.16 7.95
C ILE A 96 2.20 9.61 7.96
N ILE A 97 2.86 10.03 6.88
CA ILE A 97 3.39 11.38 6.68
C ILE A 97 2.35 12.25 5.96
N ASN A 98 1.64 11.67 4.98
CA ASN A 98 0.69 12.41 4.14
C ASN A 98 -0.43 11.49 3.64
N LYS A 99 -1.59 12.10 3.37
CA LYS A 99 -2.70 11.49 2.63
C LYS A 99 -3.18 12.48 1.57
N LEU A 100 -2.89 12.17 0.31
CA LEU A 100 -3.24 13.00 -0.83
C LEU A 100 -4.47 12.41 -1.53
N GLU A 101 -5.62 13.05 -1.39
CA GLU A 101 -6.81 12.71 -2.18
C GLU A 101 -6.58 13.09 -3.65
N ILE A 102 -6.85 12.15 -4.55
CA ILE A 102 -6.69 12.36 -5.99
C ILE A 102 -8.03 12.81 -6.57
N ALA A 103 -8.06 14.02 -7.13
CA ALA A 103 -9.27 14.60 -7.67
C ALA A 103 -9.88 13.72 -8.77
N GLY A 104 -11.12 13.29 -8.55
CA GLY A 104 -11.86 12.44 -9.49
C GLY A 104 -11.46 10.96 -9.47
N ALA A 105 -10.58 10.53 -8.57
CA ALA A 105 -10.31 9.11 -8.38
C ALA A 105 -11.51 8.39 -7.74
N VAL A 106 -11.76 7.17 -8.20
CA VAL A 106 -12.89 6.34 -7.74
C VAL A 106 -12.40 5.01 -7.17
N PHE A 107 -11.42 4.37 -7.81
CA PHE A 107 -10.93 3.07 -7.39
C PHE A 107 -9.45 2.90 -7.75
N LEU A 108 -8.59 3.59 -7.01
CA LEU A 108 -7.14 3.41 -7.12
C LEU A 108 -6.77 1.97 -6.83
N ASN A 109 -6.05 1.35 -7.77
CA ASN A 109 -5.71 -0.06 -7.70
C ASN A 109 -4.24 -0.30 -7.50
N ASP A 110 -3.41 0.13 -8.44
CA ASP A 110 -1.98 -0.09 -8.38
C ASP A 110 -1.19 1.21 -8.51
N ILE A 111 0.00 1.24 -7.93
CA ILE A 111 0.90 2.39 -7.90
C ILE A 111 2.33 1.94 -8.21
N THR A 112 3.00 2.69 -9.07
CA THR A 112 4.42 2.50 -9.35
C THR A 112 5.14 3.84 -9.32
N VAL A 113 6.47 3.81 -9.29
CA VAL A 113 7.32 5.00 -9.18
C VAL A 113 8.50 4.91 -10.13
N ASP A 114 8.80 6.01 -10.83
CA ASP A 114 9.99 6.10 -11.66
C ASP A 114 11.24 6.49 -10.86
N ASN A 115 12.40 6.54 -11.53
CA ASN A 115 13.67 6.89 -10.91
C ASN A 115 13.78 8.36 -10.47
N LYS A 116 12.84 9.23 -10.84
CA LYS A 116 12.76 10.62 -10.40
C LYS A 116 11.81 10.80 -9.22
N GLY A 117 11.08 9.75 -8.83
CA GLY A 117 10.08 9.80 -7.77
C GLY A 117 8.71 10.25 -8.24
N VAL A 118 8.44 10.23 -9.55
CA VAL A 118 7.09 10.46 -10.07
C VAL A 118 6.28 9.19 -9.86
N LEU A 119 5.14 9.34 -9.18
CA LEU A 119 4.19 8.26 -8.93
C LEU A 119 3.20 8.18 -10.09
N TYR A 120 2.87 6.96 -10.50
CA TYR A 120 1.83 6.68 -11.47
C TYR A 120 0.80 5.76 -10.80
N VAL A 121 -0.45 6.17 -10.74
CA VAL A 121 -1.49 5.43 -10.02
C VAL A 121 -2.65 5.09 -10.94
N SER A 122 -2.97 3.80 -11.04
CA SER A 122 -4.09 3.33 -11.86
C SER A 122 -5.43 3.48 -11.13
N ASP A 123 -6.45 3.97 -11.85
CA ASP A 123 -7.84 3.96 -11.40
C ASP A 123 -8.67 3.03 -12.28
N THR A 124 -9.06 1.88 -11.71
CA THR A 124 -9.80 0.82 -12.41
C THR A 124 -11.17 1.27 -12.88
N ARG A 125 -11.80 2.25 -12.22
CA ARG A 125 -13.18 2.66 -12.56
C ARG A 125 -13.22 3.80 -13.56
N THR A 126 -12.17 4.61 -13.63
CA THR A 126 -12.11 5.76 -14.54
C THR A 126 -11.24 5.52 -15.77
N ASN A 127 -10.53 4.39 -15.85
CA ASN A 127 -9.59 4.05 -16.93
C ASN A 127 -8.50 5.13 -17.10
N LYS A 128 -7.96 5.62 -15.99
CA LYS A 128 -6.93 6.66 -15.97
C LYS A 128 -5.68 6.20 -15.21
N ILE A 129 -4.56 6.78 -15.59
CA ILE A 129 -3.35 6.86 -14.78
C ILE A 129 -3.26 8.29 -14.27
N HIS A 130 -3.14 8.45 -12.96
CA HIS A 130 -2.91 9.71 -12.27
C HIS A 130 -1.43 9.94 -12.05
#